data_AF-A0A3B8P3T5-F1
#
_entry.id   AF-A0A3B8P3T5-F1
#
_cell.length_a   1.000
_cell.length_b   1.000
_cell.length_c   1.000
_cell.angle_alpha   90.00
_cell.angle_beta   90.00
_cell.angle_gamma   90.00
#
_symmetry.space_group_name_H-M   'P 1'
#
loop_
_entity.id
_entity.type
_entity.pdbx_description
1 polymer ?
#
loop_
_entity_poly.entity_id
_entity_poly.type
_entity_poly.pdbx_seq_one_letter_code
_entity_poly.pdbx_strand_id
1 'polypeptide(L)'
;MKRVLVGLLWLCSSGVQASAEPLRISALQRCGELLAVDTAQWCLRSQGLGAQTPTVWLGATRLSRDQVQRDGDRLTVKLGDMQRPSAPLWLEEGGRTSNSVWLTRGRSHVIAAQPHDVAKNMDGLTTYVDLVSLLIEEKHDGLSEARRIAEKYGARVVGAIAPLNVYQLRLPVRDLVQR
;
A
#
# COMPACT_ATOMS: atom_id res chain seq x y z
N MET A 1 55.19 25.28 49.84
CA MET A 1 53.93 26.06 49.77
C MET A 1 53.57 26.25 48.29
N LYS A 2 52.71 25.37 47.75
CA LYS A 2 52.24 25.41 46.34
C LYS A 2 50.88 26.10 46.32
N ARG A 3 50.75 27.25 45.64
CA ARG A 3 49.45 27.89 45.39
C ARG A 3 48.99 27.55 43.97
N VAL A 4 47.86 26.87 43.96
CA VAL A 4 47.10 26.33 42.84
C VAL A 4 46.34 27.47 42.17
N LEU A 5 46.42 27.57 40.84
CA LEU A 5 45.50 28.38 40.04
C LEU A 5 44.88 27.45 38.98
N VAL A 6 43.69 26.92 39.29
CA VAL A 6 42.87 26.16 38.34
C VAL A 6 41.72 27.07 37.94
N GLY A 7 41.82 27.64 36.74
CA GLY A 7 40.76 28.41 36.10
C GLY A 7 39.77 27.47 35.41
N LEU A 8 38.51 27.59 35.84
CA LEU A 8 37.35 26.79 35.46
C LEU A 8 36.93 27.10 34.01
N LEU A 9 37.15 26.16 33.07
CA LEU A 9 36.49 26.19 31.75
C LEU A 9 35.13 25.50 31.87
N TRP A 10 34.07 26.31 31.90
CA TRP A 10 32.68 25.89 31.85
C TRP A 10 32.35 25.50 30.40
N LEU A 11 32.48 24.21 30.07
CA LEU A 11 32.02 23.68 28.78
C LEU A 11 30.48 23.61 28.77
N CYS A 12 29.87 24.56 28.08
CA CYS A 12 28.50 24.46 27.56
C CYS A 12 28.42 23.28 26.60
N SER A 13 28.17 22.10 27.16
CA SER A 13 27.89 20.87 26.42
C SER A 13 26.49 21.00 25.83
N SER A 14 26.41 21.64 24.66
CA SER A 14 25.22 21.63 23.82
C SER A 14 25.07 20.20 23.32
N GLY A 15 24.25 19.41 24.02
CA GLY A 15 23.88 18.08 23.58
C GLY A 15 23.24 18.20 22.21
N VAL A 16 23.92 17.69 21.18
CA VAL A 16 23.31 17.44 19.87
C VAL A 16 22.25 16.37 20.12
N GLN A 17 21.02 16.79 20.39
CA GLN A 17 19.88 15.90 20.31
C GLN A 17 19.77 15.49 18.85
N ALA A 18 20.30 14.30 18.55
CA ALA A 18 19.97 13.61 17.32
C ALA A 18 18.44 13.49 17.29
N SER A 19 17.80 14.33 16.47
CA SER A 19 16.36 14.24 16.24
C SER A 19 16.09 12.85 15.72
N ALA A 20 15.51 11.99 16.56
CA ALA A 20 15.10 10.67 16.15
C ALA A 20 14.24 10.81 14.89
N GLU A 21 14.59 10.05 13.85
CA GLU A 21 13.89 10.12 12.57
C GLU A 21 12.38 9.93 12.81
N PRO A 22 11.52 10.82 12.29
CA PRO A 22 10.11 10.79 12.62
C PRO A 22 9.48 9.49 12.14
N LEU A 23 8.64 8.88 12.97
CA LEU A 23 7.88 7.71 12.59
C LEU A 23 6.92 8.11 11.46
N ARG A 24 7.05 7.49 10.28
CA ARG A 24 6.26 7.86 9.10
C ARG A 24 5.97 6.65 8.24
N ILE A 25 4.75 6.52 7.75
CA ILE A 25 4.39 5.59 6.67
C ILE A 25 4.74 6.28 5.35
N SER A 26 5.72 5.73 4.63
CA SER A 26 6.22 6.27 3.36
C SER A 26 5.54 5.65 2.14
N ALA A 27 5.02 4.43 2.27
CA ALA A 27 4.24 3.78 1.22
C ALA A 27 3.22 2.80 1.81
N LEU A 28 2.07 2.69 1.13
CA LEU A 28 1.03 1.71 1.39
C LEU A 28 0.53 1.18 0.03
N GLN A 29 0.52 -0.14 -0.14
CA GLN A 29 -0.03 -0.77 -1.35
C GLN A 29 -0.65 -2.12 -1.01
N ARG A 30 -1.63 -2.56 -1.81
CA ARG A 30 -2.12 -3.93 -1.74
C ARG A 30 -1.03 -4.87 -2.26
N CYS A 31 -0.88 -6.04 -1.65
CA CYS A 31 0.09 -7.06 -2.04
C CYS A 31 -0.49 -8.48 -1.82
N GLY A 32 0.30 -9.52 -2.13
CA GLY A 32 -0.16 -10.92 -2.05
C GLY A 32 -1.19 -11.24 -3.13
N GLU A 33 -2.27 -11.95 -2.77
CA GLU A 33 -3.37 -12.25 -3.70
C GLU A 33 -4.28 -11.02 -3.88
N LEU A 34 -4.04 -10.28 -4.95
CA LEU A 34 -4.70 -8.99 -5.21
C LEU A 34 -6.20 -9.13 -5.53
N LEU A 35 -6.64 -10.27 -6.05
CA LEU A 35 -8.04 -10.50 -6.42
C LEU A 35 -8.84 -11.25 -5.34
N ALA A 36 -8.24 -11.53 -4.18
CA ALA A 36 -8.93 -12.16 -3.07
C ALA A 36 -10.13 -11.30 -2.61
N VAL A 37 -11.25 -11.97 -2.36
CA VAL A 37 -12.55 -11.34 -2.10
C VAL A 37 -12.74 -11.02 -0.62
N ASP A 38 -12.43 -11.97 0.26
CA ASP A 38 -12.72 -11.88 1.69
C ASP A 38 -11.51 -11.49 2.53
N THR A 39 -10.32 -11.61 1.95
CA THR A 39 -9.06 -11.23 2.60
C THR A 39 -8.24 -10.34 1.69
N ALA A 40 -7.47 -9.44 2.28
CA ALA A 40 -6.51 -8.62 1.56
C ALA A 40 -5.24 -8.45 2.38
N GLN A 41 -4.12 -8.40 1.69
CA GLN A 41 -2.85 -8.04 2.30
C GLN A 41 -2.43 -6.64 1.85
N TRP A 42 -1.91 -5.89 2.80
CA TRP A 42 -1.37 -4.56 2.59
C TRP A 42 0.09 -4.54 3.01
N CYS A 43 0.95 -4.09 2.11
CA CYS A 43 2.37 -3.94 2.36
C CYS A 43 2.67 -2.46 2.58
N LEU A 44 3.29 -2.19 3.73
CA LEU A 44 3.67 -0.85 4.16
C LEU A 44 5.18 -0.73 4.20
N ARG A 45 5.67 0.47 3.88
CA ARG A 45 7.03 0.90 4.22
C ARG A 45 6.95 2.04 5.21
N SER A 46 7.87 2.04 6.16
CA SER A 46 7.91 3.05 7.22
C SER A 46 9.33 3.51 7.51
N GLN A 47 9.46 4.77 7.88
CA GLN A 47 10.70 5.40 8.32
C GLN A 47 10.62 5.64 9.83
N GLY A 48 11.77 5.68 10.51
CA GLY A 48 11.84 5.96 11.95
C GLY A 48 11.34 4.84 12.88
N LEU A 49 11.05 3.63 12.35
CA LEU A 49 10.72 2.46 13.18
C LEU A 49 11.93 2.00 14.01
N GLY A 50 11.72 1.84 15.31
CA GLY A 50 12.66 1.18 16.21
C GLY A 50 12.68 -0.34 16.02
N ALA A 51 13.29 -1.08 16.94
CA ALA A 51 13.42 -2.55 16.84
C ALA A 51 12.12 -3.32 17.19
N GLN A 52 11.15 -2.67 17.83
CA GLN A 52 9.95 -3.34 18.33
C GLN A 52 8.83 -3.34 17.28
N THR A 53 8.09 -4.44 17.13
CA THR A 53 6.94 -4.42 16.21
C THR A 53 5.94 -3.35 16.68
N PRO A 54 5.60 -2.36 15.82
CA PRO A 54 4.73 -1.27 16.22
C PRO A 54 3.31 -1.78 16.46
N THR A 55 2.52 -1.04 17.23
CA THR A 55 1.08 -1.22 17.23
C THR A 55 0.52 -0.63 15.94
N VAL A 56 -0.29 -1.40 15.21
CA VAL A 56 -0.96 -0.94 13.99
C VAL A 56 -2.42 -0.67 14.30
N TRP A 57 -2.86 0.52 13.94
CA TRP A 57 -4.22 0.98 14.13
C TRP A 57 -4.92 1.17 12.78
N LEU A 58 -6.19 0.78 12.71
CA LEU A 58 -7.07 1.03 11.57
C LEU A 58 -8.34 1.72 12.09
N GLY A 59 -8.44 3.03 11.86
CA GLY A 59 -9.40 3.89 12.56
C GLY A 59 -9.14 3.85 14.07
N ALA A 60 -10.18 3.52 14.83
CA ALA A 60 -10.11 3.30 16.28
C ALA A 60 -9.78 1.85 16.66
N THR A 61 -9.62 0.94 15.69
CA THR A 61 -9.40 -0.48 15.95
C THR A 61 -7.91 -0.81 15.97
N ARG A 62 -7.44 -1.42 17.06
CA ARG A 62 -6.11 -2.01 17.12
C ARG A 62 -6.09 -3.34 16.38
N LEU A 63 -5.19 -3.50 15.42
CA LEU A 63 -5.00 -4.78 14.74
C LEU A 63 -4.26 -5.77 15.65
N SER A 64 -4.64 -7.04 15.58
CA SER A 64 -4.02 -8.09 16.37
C SER A 64 -2.63 -8.46 15.83
N ARG A 65 -1.80 -9.09 16.66
CA ARG A 65 -0.40 -9.42 16.28
C ARG A 65 -0.32 -10.42 15.13
N ASP A 66 -1.27 -11.34 15.02
CA ASP A 66 -1.36 -12.31 13.92
C ASP A 66 -1.72 -11.65 12.57
N GLN A 67 -2.35 -10.47 12.61
CA GLN A 67 -2.64 -9.67 11.42
C GLN A 67 -1.44 -8.86 10.93
N VAL A 68 -0.39 -8.70 11.74
CA VAL A 68 0.75 -7.83 11.42
C VAL A 68 2.04 -8.63 11.43
N GLN A 69 2.66 -8.75 10.26
CA GLN A 69 3.98 -9.33 10.11
C GLN A 69 4.99 -8.21 9.84
N ARG A 70 6.14 -8.25 10.52
CA ARG A 70 7.21 -7.27 10.36
C ARG A 70 8.44 -7.90 9.72
N ASP A 71 9.03 -7.15 8.80
CA ASP A 71 10.34 -7.43 8.20
C ASP A 71 11.11 -6.11 8.07
N GLY A 72 12.02 -5.83 9.01
CA GLY A 72 12.78 -4.59 9.03
C GLY A 72 11.90 -3.34 9.13
N ASP A 73 11.93 -2.51 8.08
CA ASP A 73 11.14 -1.28 7.92
C ASP A 73 9.78 -1.51 7.24
N ARG A 74 9.49 -2.77 6.88
CA ARG A 74 8.28 -3.20 6.16
C ARG A 74 7.32 -3.90 7.10
N LEU A 75 6.04 -3.63 6.89
CA LEU A 75 4.95 -4.33 7.56
C LEU A 75 4.03 -4.96 6.51
N THR A 76 3.57 -6.17 6.77
CA THR A 76 2.48 -6.81 6.03
C THR A 76 1.29 -6.91 6.96
N VAL A 77 0.18 -6.29 6.56
CA VAL A 77 -1.08 -6.28 7.30
C VAL A 77 -2.08 -7.17 6.57
N LYS A 78 -2.60 -8.19 7.25
CA LYS A 78 -3.64 -9.09 6.75
C LYS A 78 -4.99 -8.66 7.31
N LEU A 79 -5.89 -8.25 6.44
CA LEU A 79 -7.26 -7.88 6.79
C LEU A 79 -8.22 -8.93 6.24
N GLY A 80 -9.12 -9.42 7.10
CA GLY A 80 -10.29 -10.18 6.69
C GLY A 80 -11.55 -9.31 6.75
N ASP A 81 -12.63 -9.79 6.15
CA ASP A 81 -13.91 -9.07 6.07
C ASP A 81 -13.72 -7.69 5.41
N MET A 82 -13.61 -7.71 4.09
CA MET A 82 -13.43 -6.53 3.24
C MET A 82 -14.74 -5.74 3.04
N GLN A 83 -15.80 -6.06 3.78
CA GLN A 83 -17.06 -5.29 3.75
C GLN A 83 -17.08 -4.20 4.82
N ARG A 84 -16.17 -4.25 5.80
CA ARG A 84 -15.99 -3.18 6.79
C ARG A 84 -15.56 -1.85 6.14
N PRO A 85 -15.94 -0.70 6.74
CA PRO A 85 -15.57 0.61 6.21
C PRO A 85 -14.07 0.83 6.08
N SER A 86 -13.68 1.55 5.03
CA SER A 86 -12.35 2.14 4.87
C SER A 86 -12.05 3.09 6.04
N ALA A 87 -10.79 3.17 6.45
CA ALA A 87 -10.39 3.94 7.61
C ALA A 87 -8.91 4.37 7.52
N PRO A 88 -8.48 5.40 8.28
CA PRO A 88 -7.08 5.77 8.35
C PRO A 88 -6.27 4.67 9.05
N LEU A 89 -5.17 4.24 8.44
CA LEU A 89 -4.18 3.37 9.04
C LEU A 89 -3.01 4.20 9.57
N TRP A 90 -2.54 3.90 10.78
CA TRP A 90 -1.40 4.57 11.41
C TRP A 90 -0.67 3.63 12.38
N LEU A 91 0.57 3.99 12.73
CA LEU A 91 1.47 3.21 13.57
C LEU A 91 1.72 3.92 14.90
N GLU A 92 1.90 3.14 15.96
CA GLU A 92 2.31 3.64 17.28
C GLU A 92 3.49 2.80 17.82
N GLU A 93 4.55 3.47 18.26
CA GLU A 93 5.74 2.83 18.85
C GLU A 93 6.37 3.75 19.91
N GLY A 94 6.48 3.27 21.15
CA GLY A 94 7.19 3.98 22.22
C GLY A 94 6.63 5.39 22.49
N GLY A 95 5.31 5.57 22.40
CA GLY A 95 4.66 6.87 22.56
C GLY A 95 4.72 7.80 21.33
N ARG A 96 5.39 7.39 20.25
CA ARG A 96 5.41 8.10 18.96
C ARG A 96 4.33 7.55 18.05
N THR A 97 3.70 8.41 17.25
CA THR A 97 2.70 8.03 16.25
C THR A 97 3.15 8.42 14.85
N SER A 98 2.80 7.61 13.85
CA SER A 98 3.02 7.97 12.44
C SER A 98 2.00 8.98 11.92
N ASN A 99 2.22 9.47 10.70
CA ASN A 99 1.12 10.00 9.89
C ASN A 99 0.05 8.93 9.64
N SER A 100 -1.17 9.37 9.38
CA SER A 100 -2.24 8.51 8.89
C SER A 100 -2.19 8.37 7.37
N VAL A 101 -2.52 7.19 6.87
CA VAL A 101 -2.70 6.90 5.45
C VAL A 101 -4.04 6.23 5.27
N TRP A 102 -4.85 6.70 4.32
CA TRP A 102 -6.17 6.12 4.08
C TRP A 102 -6.06 4.70 3.51
N LEU A 103 -6.64 3.71 4.21
CA LEU A 103 -6.72 2.34 3.73
C LEU A 103 -8.14 2.05 3.24
N THR A 104 -8.25 1.79 1.94
CA THR A 104 -9.51 1.42 1.30
C THR A 104 -9.78 -0.06 1.50
N ARG A 105 -10.91 -0.42 2.10
CA ARG A 105 -11.34 -1.82 2.26
C ARG A 105 -12.31 -2.29 1.17
N GLY A 106 -12.67 -1.42 0.23
CA GLY A 106 -13.53 -1.79 -0.89
C GLY A 106 -12.88 -2.77 -1.86
N ARG A 107 -13.72 -3.55 -2.55
CA ARG A 107 -13.31 -4.50 -3.59
C ARG A 107 -12.88 -3.82 -4.91
N SER A 108 -13.04 -2.50 -5.02
CA SER A 108 -12.70 -1.74 -6.22
C SER A 108 -11.22 -1.36 -6.26
N HIS A 109 -10.46 -1.93 -7.20
CA HIS A 109 -9.03 -1.66 -7.35
C HIS A 109 -8.55 -1.97 -8.77
N VAL A 110 -7.46 -1.33 -9.18
CA VAL A 110 -6.73 -1.60 -10.43
C VAL A 110 -5.25 -1.67 -10.10
N ILE A 111 -4.55 -2.68 -10.61
CA ILE A 111 -3.10 -2.72 -10.50
C ILE A 111 -2.51 -1.70 -11.46
N ALA A 112 -1.76 -0.74 -10.90
CA ALA A 112 -1.10 0.32 -11.63
C ALA A 112 -0.19 -0.24 -12.73
N ALA A 113 -0.11 0.49 -13.86
CA ALA A 113 0.81 0.16 -14.93
C ALA A 113 2.25 0.42 -14.58
N GLN A 114 3.09 -0.36 -15.25
CA GLN A 114 4.50 -0.07 -15.43
C GLN A 114 4.68 0.97 -16.55
N PRO A 115 5.85 1.63 -16.62
CA PRO A 115 6.13 2.62 -17.65
C PRO A 115 5.96 2.11 -19.09
N HIS A 116 6.12 0.80 -19.31
CA HIS A 116 5.95 0.17 -20.63
C HIS A 116 4.49 -0.16 -20.99
N ASP A 117 3.54 -0.08 -20.04
CA ASP A 117 2.12 -0.35 -20.33
C ASP A 117 1.33 0.94 -20.60
N VAL A 118 2.02 2.08 -20.75
CA VAL A 118 1.40 3.37 -21.02
C VAL A 118 1.97 4.02 -22.27
N ALA A 119 1.12 4.75 -22.98
CA ALA A 119 1.49 5.58 -24.13
C ALA A 119 0.83 6.94 -24.01
N LYS A 120 1.28 7.90 -24.84
CA LYS A 120 0.61 9.19 -25.00
C LYS A 120 -0.47 9.06 -26.08
N ASN A 121 -1.71 9.44 -25.76
CA ASN A 121 -2.77 9.53 -26.76
C ASN A 121 -2.59 10.78 -27.65
N MET A 122 -3.51 10.99 -28.61
CA MET A 122 -3.46 12.14 -29.53
C MET A 122 -3.45 13.51 -28.82
N ASP A 123 -3.99 13.58 -27.60
CA ASP A 123 -4.05 14.80 -26.77
C ASP A 123 -2.83 14.95 -25.85
N GLY A 124 -1.83 14.07 -25.94
CA GLY A 124 -0.66 14.09 -25.05
C GLY A 124 -0.96 13.60 -23.61
N LEU A 125 -2.09 12.93 -23.39
CA LEU A 125 -2.45 12.31 -22.12
C LEU A 125 -1.87 10.90 -22.00
N THR A 126 -1.36 10.56 -20.81
CA THR A 126 -0.86 9.20 -20.54
C THR A 126 -2.03 8.25 -20.39
N THR A 127 -2.12 7.25 -21.27
CA THR A 127 -3.17 6.22 -21.29
C THR A 127 -2.57 4.83 -21.21
N TYR A 128 -3.33 3.88 -20.66
CA TYR A 128 -2.97 2.47 -20.72
C TYR A 128 -3.11 1.94 -22.14
N VAL A 129 -2.08 1.23 -22.60
CA VAL A 129 -2.03 0.58 -23.90
C VAL A 129 -2.82 -0.72 -23.89
N ASP A 130 -2.74 -1.46 -22.79
CA ASP A 130 -3.19 -2.84 -22.68
C ASP A 130 -4.48 -3.01 -21.86
N LEU A 131 -4.98 -1.96 -21.20
CA LEU A 131 -6.07 -2.08 -20.24
C LEU A 131 -7.46 -1.94 -20.91
N VAL A 132 -8.30 -2.95 -20.72
CA VAL A 132 -9.73 -2.93 -21.08
C VAL A 132 -10.61 -3.24 -19.87
N SER A 133 -11.85 -2.74 -19.89
CA SER A 133 -12.86 -3.04 -18.86
C SER A 133 -13.95 -3.94 -19.44
N LEU A 134 -14.26 -5.02 -18.74
CA LEU A 134 -15.36 -5.93 -19.04
C LEU A 134 -16.45 -5.73 -18.00
N LEU A 135 -17.66 -5.43 -18.44
CA LEU A 135 -18.85 -5.56 -17.62
C LEU A 135 -19.39 -6.98 -17.79
N ILE A 136 -19.45 -7.74 -16.70
CA ILE A 136 -19.97 -9.11 -16.73
C ILE A 136 -21.46 -9.08 -16.36
N GLU A 137 -22.29 -9.80 -17.13
CA GLU A 137 -23.72 -9.93 -16.81
C GLU A 137 -23.92 -10.54 -15.40
N GLU A 138 -24.90 -10.04 -14.66
CA GLU A 138 -25.15 -10.40 -13.25
C GLU A 138 -25.42 -11.90 -13.02
N LYS A 139 -25.86 -12.62 -14.06
CA LYS A 139 -26.13 -14.06 -13.99
C LYS A 139 -24.88 -14.92 -13.83
N HIS A 140 -23.69 -14.35 -14.02
CA HIS A 140 -22.41 -15.04 -13.91
C HIS A 140 -21.65 -14.64 -12.64
N ASP A 141 -20.85 -15.57 -12.10
CA ASP A 141 -19.80 -15.19 -11.17
C ASP A 141 -18.76 -14.34 -11.90
N GLY A 142 -18.74 -13.04 -11.59
CA GLY A 142 -17.97 -12.05 -12.34
C GLY A 142 -16.48 -12.35 -12.42
N LEU A 143 -15.87 -12.77 -11.29
CA LEU A 143 -14.42 -13.02 -11.24
C LEU A 143 -14.06 -14.28 -12.01
N SER A 144 -14.83 -15.36 -11.87
CA SER A 144 -14.60 -16.60 -12.59
C SER A 144 -14.77 -16.41 -14.09
N GLU A 145 -15.80 -15.67 -14.51
CA GLU A 145 -16.04 -15.38 -15.93
C GLU A 145 -14.96 -14.45 -16.51
N ALA A 146 -14.54 -13.41 -15.77
CA ALA A 146 -13.43 -12.56 -16.16
C ALA A 146 -12.12 -13.35 -16.33
N ARG A 147 -11.84 -14.30 -15.42
CA ARG A 147 -10.67 -15.20 -15.53
C ARG A 147 -10.75 -16.09 -16.77
N ARG A 148 -11.91 -16.69 -17.04
CA ARG A 148 -12.16 -17.52 -18.23
C ARG A 148 -11.96 -16.74 -19.54
N ILE A 149 -12.48 -15.51 -19.60
CA ILE A 149 -12.27 -14.62 -20.75
C ILE A 149 -10.80 -14.26 -20.87
N ALA A 150 -10.14 -13.87 -19.78
CA ALA A 150 -8.72 -13.51 -19.79
C ALA A 150 -7.85 -14.65 -20.34
N GLU A 151 -8.09 -15.88 -19.89
CA GLU A 151 -7.39 -17.08 -20.36
C GLU A 151 -7.56 -17.29 -21.88
N LYS A 152 -8.80 -17.18 -22.38
CA LYS A 152 -9.10 -17.33 -23.81
C LYS A 152 -8.32 -16.37 -24.72
N TYR A 153 -8.02 -15.17 -24.22
CA TYR A 153 -7.35 -14.12 -24.99
C TYR A 153 -5.87 -13.90 -24.59
N GLY A 154 -5.30 -14.77 -23.74
CA GLY A 154 -3.93 -14.58 -23.22
C GLY A 154 -3.76 -13.30 -22.39
N ALA A 155 -4.85 -12.78 -21.84
CA ALA A 155 -4.90 -11.57 -21.04
C ALA A 155 -4.79 -11.90 -19.54
N ARG A 156 -4.66 -10.86 -18.70
CA ARG A 156 -4.59 -11.00 -17.24
C ARG A 156 -5.62 -10.12 -16.55
N VAL A 157 -6.39 -10.67 -15.61
CA VAL A 157 -7.26 -9.86 -14.74
C VAL A 157 -6.39 -9.07 -13.76
N VAL A 158 -6.50 -7.75 -13.80
CA VAL A 158 -5.68 -6.83 -12.99
C VAL A 158 -6.48 -5.85 -12.14
N GLY A 159 -7.80 -5.90 -12.22
CA GLY A 159 -8.65 -5.02 -11.44
C GLY A 159 -10.09 -5.48 -11.43
N ALA A 160 -10.82 -4.92 -10.48
CA ALA A 160 -12.25 -5.12 -10.33
C ALA A 160 -12.88 -3.82 -9.80
N ILE A 161 -14.12 -3.56 -10.19
CA ILE A 161 -15.04 -2.60 -9.56
C ILE A 161 -16.26 -3.42 -9.18
N ALA A 162 -16.13 -4.16 -8.08
CA ALA A 162 -17.07 -5.22 -7.74
C ALA A 162 -18.54 -4.80 -7.61
N PRO A 163 -18.90 -3.60 -7.10
CA PRO A 163 -20.30 -3.18 -7.05
C PRO A 163 -20.98 -3.09 -8.42
N LEU A 164 -20.21 -2.98 -9.50
CA LEU A 164 -20.71 -2.89 -10.87
C LEU A 164 -20.47 -4.17 -11.68
N ASN A 165 -19.97 -5.24 -11.05
CA ASN A 165 -19.52 -6.45 -11.74
C ASN A 165 -18.55 -6.17 -12.92
N VAL A 166 -17.74 -5.12 -12.79
CA VAL A 166 -16.74 -4.73 -13.80
C VAL A 166 -15.38 -5.28 -13.43
N TYR A 167 -14.67 -5.85 -14.40
CA TYR A 167 -13.32 -6.37 -14.26
C TYR A 167 -12.40 -5.75 -15.30
N GLN A 168 -11.14 -5.55 -14.94
CA GLN A 168 -10.15 -4.95 -15.84
C GLN A 168 -9.11 -5.97 -16.22
N LEU A 169 -8.86 -6.04 -17.52
CA LEU A 169 -7.94 -7.00 -18.12
C LEU A 169 -6.79 -6.25 -18.79
N ARG A 170 -5.58 -6.81 -18.70
CA ARG A 170 -4.43 -6.44 -19.52
C ARG A 170 -4.30 -7.39 -20.68
N LEU A 171 -4.42 -6.86 -21.88
CA LEU A 171 -4.23 -7.56 -23.15
C LEU A 171 -2.74 -7.73 -23.47
N PRO A 172 -2.35 -8.76 -24.22
CA PRO A 172 -0.96 -8.95 -24.66
C PRO A 172 -0.62 -8.08 -25.89
N VAL A 173 -0.91 -6.78 -25.82
CA VAL A 173 -0.74 -5.81 -26.92
C VAL A 173 0.37 -4.81 -26.61
N ARG A 174 1.00 -4.25 -27.64
CA ARG A 174 2.17 -3.36 -27.50
C ARG A 174 1.90 -1.91 -27.87
N ASP A 175 0.80 -1.64 -28.55
CA ASP A 175 0.44 -0.31 -29.02
C ASP A 175 -1.09 -0.13 -29.06
N LEU A 176 -1.52 1.11 -29.27
CA LEU A 176 -2.94 1.47 -29.31
C LEU A 176 -3.66 0.99 -30.57
N VAL A 177 -2.94 0.52 -31.59
CA VAL A 177 -3.53 0.00 -32.85
C VAL A 177 -3.91 -1.47 -32.68
N GLN A 178 -3.12 -2.22 -31.91
CA GLN A 178 -3.38 -3.63 -31.58
C GLN A 178 -4.49 -3.80 -30.54
N ARG A 179 -4.77 -2.78 -29.73
CA ARG A 179 -5.77 -2.79 -28.65
C ARG A 179 -7.20 -2.81 -29.19
#